data_AF-A0A1H4QLM8-F1
#
_entry.id   AF-A0A1H4QLM8-F1
#
_cell.length_a   1.000
_cell.length_b   1.000
_cell.length_c   1.000
_cell.angle_alpha   90.00
_cell.angle_beta   90.00
_cell.angle_gamma   90.00
#
_symmetry.space_group_name_H-M   'P 1'
#
loop_
_entity.id
_entity.type
_entity.pdbx_description
1 polymer ?
#
loop_
_entity_poly.entity_id
_entity_poly.type
_entity_poly.pdbx_seq_one_letter_code
_entity_poly.pdbx_strand_id
1 'polypeptide(L)'
;MMSSRSCRWLKGIVVSAAAAHGTCWVWESAERWESEARHANPDGGIGTGFVEGALATFAWLTLVPLLLWSGMRLLRERDNQLLVTMGSAAWIILGTQMTEGGVSRVETELFLLAFTLLGGLLALFRPTAPEE
;
A
#
# COMPACT_ATOMS: atom_id res chain seq x y z
N MET A 1 20.88 21.30 10.42
CA MET A 1 19.90 21.43 9.32
C MET A 1 19.95 20.17 8.48
N MET A 2 18.86 19.41 8.36
CA MET A 2 18.81 18.28 7.42
C MET A 2 18.84 18.79 5.98
N SER A 3 19.53 18.09 5.08
CA SER A 3 19.45 18.42 3.65
C SER A 3 18.01 18.23 3.15
N SER A 4 17.62 19.02 2.14
CA SER A 4 16.30 18.90 1.50
C SER A 4 16.03 17.47 0.98
N ARG A 5 17.07 16.78 0.50
CA ARG A 5 17.01 15.38 0.08
C ARG A 5 16.73 14.44 1.25
N SER A 6 17.43 14.60 2.38
CA SER A 6 17.24 13.77 3.57
C SER A 6 15.85 13.96 4.18
N CYS A 7 15.33 15.20 4.18
CA CYS A 7 13.96 15.48 4.63
C CYS A 7 12.92 14.78 3.74
N ARG A 8 13.08 14.88 2.41
CA ARG A 8 12.17 14.25 1.45
C ARG A 8 12.21 12.72 1.50
N TRP A 9 13.40 12.14 1.65
CA TRP A 9 13.57 10.69 1.87
C TRP A 9 12.80 10.22 3.11
N LEU A 10 12.96 10.93 4.24
CA LEU A 10 12.24 10.61 5.49
C LEU A 10 10.73 10.70 5.32
N LYS A 11 10.23 11.72 4.62
CA LYS A 11 8.79 11.84 4.29
C LYS A 11 8.31 10.65 3.47
N GLY A 12 9.09 10.22 2.47
CA GLY A 12 8.79 9.04 1.64
C GLY A 12 8.67 7.76 2.48
N ILE A 13 9.59 7.54 3.41
CA ILE A 13 9.54 6.42 4.37
C ILE A 13 8.25 6.49 5.19
N VAL A 14 8.00 7.64 5.85
CA VAL A 14 6.85 7.78 6.74
C VAL A 14 5.53 7.56 6.01
N VAL A 15 5.37 8.16 4.82
CA VAL A 15 4.15 8.00 4.02
C VAL A 15 4.00 6.56 3.54
N SER A 16 5.07 5.91 3.11
CA SER A 16 5.02 4.54 2.60
C SER A 16 4.73 3.53 3.71
N ALA A 17 5.32 3.71 4.89
CA ALA A 17 5.02 2.92 6.07
C ALA A 17 3.56 3.04 6.48
N ALA A 18 3.04 4.28 6.55
CA ALA A 18 1.64 4.54 6.90
C ALA A 18 0.68 3.97 5.85
N ALA A 19 1.00 4.11 4.55
CA ALA A 19 0.20 3.57 3.47
C ALA A 19 0.13 2.03 3.53
N ALA A 20 1.27 1.38 3.74
CA ALA A 20 1.36 -0.08 3.79
C ALA A 20 0.60 -0.65 5.00
N HIS A 21 0.86 -0.12 6.20
CA HIS A 21 0.15 -0.57 7.41
C HIS A 21 -1.35 -0.26 7.35
N GLY A 22 -1.72 0.92 6.85
CA GLY A 22 -3.14 1.27 6.67
C GLY A 22 -3.85 0.32 5.71
N THR A 23 -3.19 -0.07 4.62
CA THR A 23 -3.77 -1.01 3.65
C THR A 23 -3.85 -2.43 4.21
N CYS A 24 -2.82 -2.91 4.90
CA CYS A 24 -2.88 -4.20 5.60
C CYS A 24 -4.00 -4.24 6.64
N TRP A 25 -4.16 -3.17 7.43
CA TRP A 25 -5.23 -3.11 8.43
C TRP A 25 -6.62 -3.15 7.80
N VAL A 26 -6.84 -2.38 6.72
CA VAL A 26 -8.11 -2.41 5.97
C VAL A 26 -8.38 -3.79 5.38
N TRP A 27 -7.35 -4.46 4.86
CA TRP A 27 -7.45 -5.81 4.33
C TRP A 27 -7.85 -6.84 5.39
N GLU A 28 -7.14 -6.86 6.52
CA GLU A 28 -7.48 -7.75 7.64
C GLU A 28 -8.92 -7.50 8.16
N SER A 29 -9.35 -6.24 8.19
CA SER A 29 -10.73 -5.89 8.54
C SER A 29 -11.73 -6.43 7.51
N ALA A 30 -11.41 -6.35 6.21
CA ALA A 30 -12.26 -6.86 5.15
C ALA A 30 -12.35 -8.40 5.17
N GLU A 31 -11.25 -9.11 5.40
CA GLU A 31 -11.25 -10.58 5.56
C GLU A 31 -12.09 -11.02 6.76
N ARG A 32 -11.98 -10.31 7.89
CA ARG A 32 -12.82 -10.58 9.07
C ARG A 32 -14.30 -10.37 8.75
N TRP A 33 -14.62 -9.27 8.08
CA TRP A 33 -15.99 -8.97 7.68
C TRP A 33 -16.57 -10.03 6.73
N GLU A 34 -15.79 -10.48 5.74
CA GLU A 34 -16.20 -11.56 4.84
C GLU A 34 -16.42 -12.89 5.60
N SER A 35 -15.51 -13.23 6.52
CA SER A 35 -15.64 -14.43 7.37
C SER A 35 -16.89 -14.40 8.24
N GLU A 36 -17.19 -13.24 8.85
CA GLU A 36 -18.40 -13.01 9.64
C GLU A 36 -19.66 -13.12 8.77
N ALA A 37 -19.66 -12.53 7.58
CA ALA A 37 -20.78 -12.61 6.63
C ALA A 37 -21.07 -14.06 6.21
N ARG A 38 -20.02 -14.85 5.94
CA ARG A 38 -20.15 -16.29 5.62
C ARG A 38 -20.69 -17.11 6.80
N HIS A 39 -20.26 -16.81 8.03
CA HIS A 39 -20.77 -17.48 9.23
C HIS A 39 -22.23 -17.14 9.53
N ALA A 40 -22.65 -15.90 9.24
CA ALA A 40 -24.02 -15.45 9.47
C ALA A 40 -25.03 -16.07 8.50
N ASN A 41 -24.60 -16.49 7.30
CA ASN A 41 -25.45 -17.15 6.31
C ASN A 41 -24.72 -18.30 5.60
N PRO A 42 -24.55 -19.46 6.27
CA PRO A 42 -23.83 -20.60 5.72
C PRO A 42 -24.51 -21.22 4.49
N ASP A 43 -25.82 -20.98 4.31
CA ASP A 43 -26.63 -21.53 3.21
C ASP A 43 -26.77 -20.54 2.02
N GLY A 44 -26.18 -19.34 2.10
CA GLY A 44 -26.37 -18.26 1.12
C GLY A 44 -25.85 -18.53 -0.30
N GLY A 45 -25.19 -19.67 -0.53
CA GLY A 45 -24.67 -20.08 -1.83
C GLY A 45 -23.49 -19.22 -2.32
N ILE A 46 -23.16 -19.40 -3.61
CA ILE A 46 -21.96 -18.83 -4.27
C ILE A 46 -21.90 -17.29 -4.26
N GLY A 47 -23.02 -16.61 -3.99
CA GLY A 47 -23.09 -15.14 -3.95
C GLY A 47 -22.70 -14.50 -2.61
N THR A 48 -22.64 -15.27 -1.53
CA THR A 48 -22.34 -14.77 -0.18
C THR A 48 -20.84 -14.53 -0.04
N GLY A 49 -20.43 -13.28 0.21
CA GLY A 49 -19.01 -12.92 0.29
C GLY A 49 -18.39 -12.47 -1.04
N PHE A 50 -19.09 -12.61 -2.17
CA PHE A 50 -18.54 -12.18 -3.48
C PHE A 50 -18.39 -10.65 -3.57
N VAL A 51 -19.40 -9.91 -3.12
CA VAL A 51 -19.37 -8.44 -3.13
C VAL A 51 -18.33 -7.93 -2.13
N GLU A 52 -18.26 -8.57 -0.97
CA GLU A 52 -17.29 -8.31 0.09
C GLU A 52 -15.86 -8.54 -0.40
N GLY A 53 -15.59 -9.67 -1.05
CA GLY A 53 -14.28 -9.99 -1.63
C GLY A 53 -13.91 -9.08 -2.80
N ALA A 54 -14.87 -8.67 -3.64
CA ALA A 54 -14.65 -7.70 -4.70
C ALA A 54 -14.31 -6.31 -4.15
N LEU A 55 -15.02 -5.86 -3.10
CA LEU A 55 -14.73 -4.61 -2.40
C LEU A 55 -13.38 -4.65 -1.68
N ALA A 56 -13.04 -5.78 -1.05
CA ALA A 56 -11.74 -5.99 -0.41
C ALA A 56 -10.60 -5.89 -1.43
N THR A 57 -10.74 -6.55 -2.58
CA THR A 57 -9.77 -6.49 -3.68
C THR A 57 -9.65 -5.08 -4.26
N PHE A 58 -10.78 -4.40 -4.46
CA PHE A 58 -10.78 -3.03 -4.95
C PHE A 58 -10.12 -2.06 -3.96
N ALA A 59 -10.41 -2.20 -2.66
CA ALA A 59 -9.76 -1.44 -1.61
C ALA A 59 -8.25 -1.70 -1.61
N TRP A 60 -7.83 -2.97 -1.66
CA TRP A 60 -6.42 -3.36 -1.72
C TRP A 60 -5.65 -2.70 -2.87
N LEU A 61 -6.23 -2.69 -4.07
CA LEU A 61 -5.60 -2.15 -5.27
C LEU A 61 -5.54 -0.61 -5.28
N THR A 62 -6.50 0.06 -4.64
CA THR A 62 -6.64 1.52 -4.72
C THR A 62 -6.08 2.26 -3.52
N LEU A 63 -6.02 1.64 -2.34
CA LEU A 63 -5.64 2.34 -1.11
C LEU A 63 -4.20 2.86 -1.15
N VAL A 64 -3.24 2.01 -1.55
CA VAL A 64 -1.82 2.39 -1.61
C VAL A 64 -1.55 3.55 -2.56
N PRO A 65 -1.97 3.55 -3.84
CA PRO A 65 -1.76 4.70 -4.71
C PRO A 65 -2.36 5.99 -4.13
N LEU A 66 -3.57 5.90 -3.55
CA LEU A 66 -4.24 7.04 -2.94
C LEU A 66 -3.52 7.56 -1.70
N LEU A 67 -3.04 6.68 -0.82
CA LEU A 67 -2.34 7.04 0.41
C LEU A 67 -0.94 7.58 0.10
N LEU A 68 -0.21 7.00 -0.85
CA LEU A 68 1.08 7.53 -1.30
C LEU A 68 0.92 8.92 -1.91
N TRP A 69 -0.08 9.10 -2.78
CA TRP A 69 -0.33 10.38 -3.44
C TRP A 69 -0.77 11.44 -2.42
N SER A 70 -1.80 11.15 -1.63
CA SER A 70 -2.38 12.09 -0.66
C SER A 70 -1.41 12.40 0.49
N GLY A 71 -0.68 11.40 1.00
CA GLY A 71 0.30 11.57 2.06
C GLY A 71 1.45 12.50 1.65
N MET A 72 1.99 12.34 0.45
CA MET A 72 3.02 13.26 -0.03
C MET A 72 2.49 14.66 -0.31
N ARG A 73 1.24 14.78 -0.79
CA ARG A 73 0.57 16.09 -0.98
C ARG A 73 0.35 16.81 0.35
N LEU A 74 -0.03 16.07 1.40
CA LEU A 74 -0.19 16.59 2.76
C LEU A 74 1.15 17.14 3.29
N LEU A 75 2.25 16.45 3.00
CA LEU A 75 3.61 16.89 3.34
C LEU A 75 4.20 17.94 2.38
N ARG A 76 3.35 18.52 1.52
CA ARG A 76 3.65 19.56 0.53
C ARG A 76 4.71 19.18 -0.50
N GLU A 77 4.95 17.89 -0.71
CA GLU A 77 5.84 17.40 -1.77
C GLU A 77 5.07 17.28 -3.09
N ARG A 78 5.67 17.76 -4.18
CA ARG A 78 5.19 17.59 -5.56
C ARG A 78 6.18 16.69 -6.34
N ASP A 79 5.72 16.24 -7.51
CA ASP A 79 6.49 15.39 -8.43
C ASP A 79 6.83 14.01 -7.86
N ASN A 80 5.82 13.36 -7.26
CA ASN A 80 5.93 12.03 -6.67
C ASN A 80 5.27 10.96 -7.54
N GLN A 81 5.13 11.21 -8.85
CA GLN A 81 4.49 10.27 -9.78
C GLN A 81 5.20 8.93 -9.79
N LEU A 82 6.54 8.94 -9.78
CA LEU A 82 7.35 7.72 -9.75
C LEU A 82 7.14 6.91 -8.46
N LEU A 83 7.04 7.58 -7.31
CA LEU A 83 6.66 6.93 -6.04
C LEU A 83 5.27 6.30 -6.15
N VAL A 84 4.29 7.01 -6.68
CA VAL A 84 2.91 6.50 -6.79
C VAL A 84 2.86 5.33 -7.77
N THR A 85 3.46 5.42 -8.95
CA THR A 85 3.39 4.37 -9.97
C THR A 85 4.20 3.14 -9.59
N MET A 86 5.50 3.31 -9.30
CA MET A 86 6.39 2.19 -8.95
C MET A 86 6.07 1.64 -7.55
N GLY A 87 5.65 2.49 -6.61
CA GLY A 87 5.17 2.04 -5.30
C GLY A 87 3.90 1.20 -5.44
N SER A 88 2.94 1.59 -6.28
CA SER A 88 1.74 0.77 -6.52
C SER A 88 2.08 -0.56 -7.21
N ALA A 89 2.99 -0.56 -8.19
CA ALA A 89 3.44 -1.78 -8.84
C ALA A 89 4.13 -2.74 -7.84
N ALA A 90 5.03 -2.20 -7.02
CA ALA A 90 5.71 -2.97 -5.96
C ALA A 90 4.70 -3.52 -4.94
N TRP A 91 3.69 -2.74 -4.56
CA TRP A 91 2.63 -3.19 -3.65
C TRP A 91 1.85 -4.38 -4.21
N ILE A 92 1.47 -4.34 -5.49
CA ILE A 92 0.76 -5.46 -6.13
C ILE A 92 1.62 -6.71 -6.11
N ILE A 93 2.90 -6.60 -6.50
CA ILE A 93 3.84 -7.73 -6.52
C ILE A 93 4.01 -8.30 -5.10
N LEU A 94 4.34 -7.47 -4.12
CA LEU A 94 4.52 -7.90 -2.73
C LEU A 94 3.23 -8.50 -2.15
N GLY A 95 2.08 -7.88 -2.44
CA GLY A 95 0.77 -8.34 -2.01
C GLY A 95 0.43 -9.72 -2.53
N THR A 96 0.65 -9.97 -3.84
CA THR A 96 0.42 -11.31 -4.41
C THR A 96 1.28 -12.38 -3.72
N GLN A 97 2.54 -12.08 -3.41
CA GLN A 97 3.44 -12.99 -2.71
C GLN A 97 2.98 -13.25 -1.26
N MET A 98 2.46 -12.23 -0.58
CA MET A 98 1.89 -12.39 0.77
C MET A 98 0.66 -13.29 0.78
N THR A 99 -0.23 -13.15 -0.22
CA THR A 99 -1.48 -13.91 -0.29
C THR A 99 -1.31 -15.37 -0.72
N GLU A 100 -0.30 -15.67 -1.54
CA GLU A 100 -0.06 -17.03 -2.06
C GLU A 100 0.71 -17.93 -1.08
N GLY A 101 1.54 -17.35 -0.21
CA GLY A 101 2.58 -18.10 0.52
C GLY A 101 2.23 -18.60 1.93
N GLY A 102 1.07 -18.28 2.49
CA GLY A 102 0.81 -18.54 3.93
C GLY A 102 1.88 -17.87 4.81
N VAL A 103 2.21 -16.62 4.46
CA VAL A 103 3.38 -15.90 4.92
C VAL A 103 3.32 -15.65 6.43
N SER A 104 4.44 -15.90 7.11
CA SER A 104 4.54 -15.69 8.56
C SER A 104 4.49 -14.20 8.89
N ARG A 105 4.09 -13.86 10.13
CA ARG A 105 4.06 -12.46 10.60
C ARG A 105 5.40 -11.74 10.41
N VAL A 106 6.52 -12.45 10.60
CA VAL A 106 7.86 -11.88 10.44
C VAL A 106 8.15 -11.52 8.97
N GLU A 107 7.76 -12.38 8.05
CA GLU A 107 7.92 -12.12 6.62
C GLU A 107 7.03 -10.96 6.14
N THR A 108 5.79 -10.86 6.63
CA THR A 108 4.93 -9.70 6.36
C THR A 108 5.59 -8.40 6.80
N GLU A 109 6.12 -8.35 8.03
CA GLU A 109 6.85 -7.18 8.54
C GLU A 109 8.10 -6.86 7.69
N LEU A 110 8.85 -7.88 7.25
CA LEU A 110 10.01 -7.70 6.36
C LEU A 110 9.62 -7.10 5.01
N PHE A 111 8.51 -7.55 4.43
CA PHE A 111 8.00 -6.99 3.19
C PHE A 111 7.49 -5.55 3.37
N LEU A 112 6.82 -5.24 4.48
CA LEU A 112 6.39 -3.87 4.81
C LEU A 112 7.60 -2.95 5.00
N LEU A 113 8.66 -3.44 5.64
CA LEU A 113 9.92 -2.72 5.78
C LEU A 113 10.60 -2.49 4.43
N ALA A 114 10.67 -3.52 3.59
CA ALA A 114 11.22 -3.40 2.23
C ALA A 114 10.43 -2.37 1.40
N PHE A 115 9.10 -2.42 1.46
CA PHE A 115 8.22 -1.45 0.80
C PHE A 115 8.45 -0.03 1.31
N THR A 116 8.60 0.15 2.62
CA THR A 116 8.86 1.43 3.26
C THR A 116 10.19 2.04 2.80
N LEU A 117 11.25 1.23 2.75
CA LEU A 117 12.57 1.65 2.27
C LEU A 117 12.53 2.00 0.79
N LEU A 118 11.85 1.18 -0.02
CA LEU A 118 11.64 1.44 -1.44
C LEU A 118 10.90 2.76 -1.65
N GLY A 119 9.82 3.02 -0.91
CA GLY A 119 9.09 4.27 -1.01
C GLY A 119 9.91 5.51 -0.61
N GLY A 120 10.76 5.39 0.41
CA GLY A 120 11.77 6.40 0.72
C GLY A 120 12.72 6.66 -0.45
N LEU A 121 13.23 5.60 -1.08
CA LEU A 121 14.11 5.69 -2.25
C LEU A 121 13.41 6.32 -3.46
N LEU A 122 12.19 5.89 -3.79
CA LEU A 122 11.42 6.41 -4.91
C LEU A 122 11.05 7.89 -4.71
N ALA A 123 10.84 8.33 -3.47
CA ALA A 123 10.61 9.72 -3.14
C ALA A 123 11.82 10.62 -3.45
N LEU A 124 13.05 10.10 -3.54
CA LEU A 124 14.23 10.88 -3.89
C LEU A 124 14.26 11.27 -5.37
N PHE A 125 13.58 10.53 -6.25
CA PHE A 125 13.59 10.81 -7.68
C PHE A 125 12.75 12.05 -7.98
N ARG A 126 13.34 12.98 -8.73
CA ARG A 126 12.64 14.06 -9.42
C ARG A 126 12.84 13.87 -10.91
N PRO A 127 11.80 14.09 -11.74
CA PRO A 127 12.01 14.31 -13.16
C PRO A 127 12.91 15.54 -13.28
N THR A 128 14.13 15.38 -13.78
CA THR A 128 14.91 16.52 -14.26
C THR A 128 14.21 17.02 -15.51
N ALA A 129 13.85 18.31 -15.54
CA ALA A 129 13.38 18.92 -16.77
C ALA A 129 14.45 18.69 -17.87
N PRO A 130 14.06 18.34 -19.11
CA PRO A 130 15.02 18.31 -20.20
C PRO A 130 15.70 19.68 -20.30
N GLU A 131 17.03 19.69 -20.37
CA GLU A 131 17.79 20.91 -20.67
C GLU A 131 17.38 21.35 -22.09
N GLU A 132 16.81 22.56 -22.21
CA GLU A 132 16.55 23.24 -23.49
C GLU A 132 17.83 23.81 -24.08
#